data_AF-A0A2W1AE45-F1
#
_entry.id   AF-A0A2W1AE45-F1
#
_cell.length_a   1.000
_cell.length_b   1.000
_cell.length_c   1.000
_cell.angle_alpha   90.00
_cell.angle_beta   90.00
_cell.angle_gamma   90.00
#
_symmetry.space_group_name_H-M   'P 1'
#
loop_
_entity.id
_entity.type
_entity.pdbx_description
1 polymer ?
#
loop_
_entity_poly.entity_id
_entity_poly.type
_entity_poly.pdbx_seq_one_letter_code
_entity_poly.pdbx_strand_id
1 'polypeptide(L)'
;MTLNQMDHAVLIQHGRPEQGTYDHSYLYECDKRFPGKFNIIVMVDSGKKDSVRKLEEHREKGAVGVRLTTTTRSLGPDRFAIWRKAAEIDMVVSCMGTVEGFSSDQFAELVSEFPKMPIIIEHLAGGGEESAFPRNGKASAAPYSKF
;
A
#
# COMPACT_ATOMS: atom_id res chain seq x y z
N MET A 1 -16.19 1.87 14.63
CA MET A 1 -17.06 2.21 13.49
C MET A 1 -18.27 3.00 13.93
N THR A 2 -19.12 2.49 14.84
CA THR A 2 -20.36 3.16 15.29
C THR A 2 -20.17 4.54 15.92
N LEU A 3 -19.20 4.73 16.82
CA LEU A 3 -18.98 6.04 17.48
C LEU A 3 -18.68 7.17 16.47
N ASN A 4 -18.02 6.82 15.36
CA ASN A 4 -17.65 7.75 14.30
C ASN A 4 -18.59 7.64 13.09
N GLN A 5 -19.70 6.90 13.20
CA GLN A 5 -20.68 6.68 12.13
C GLN A 5 -20.04 6.17 10.82
N MET A 6 -19.04 5.30 10.93
CA MET A 6 -18.38 4.69 9.77
C MET A 6 -19.06 3.37 9.43
N ASP A 7 -19.55 3.23 8.21
CA ASP A 7 -20.25 2.03 7.74
C ASP A 7 -19.32 0.94 7.20
N HIS A 8 -18.19 1.35 6.64
CA HIS A 8 -17.19 0.48 6.00
C HIS A 8 -15.77 0.90 6.39
N ALA A 9 -14.83 -0.03 6.31
CA ALA A 9 -13.41 0.26 6.48
C ALA A 9 -12.55 -0.57 5.53
N VAL A 10 -11.39 -0.06 5.16
CA VAL A 10 -10.38 -0.81 4.41
C VAL A 10 -9.37 -1.37 5.40
N LEU A 11 -9.16 -2.68 5.38
CA LEU A 11 -8.12 -3.34 6.16
C LEU A 11 -6.89 -3.51 5.27
N ILE A 12 -5.82 -2.81 5.62
CA ILE A 12 -4.55 -2.83 4.88
C ILE A 12 -3.56 -3.68 5.67
N GLN A 13 -2.90 -4.62 4.99
CA GLN A 13 -1.85 -5.44 5.60
C GLN A 13 -0.79 -4.58 6.28
N HIS A 14 -0.52 -4.87 7.56
CA HIS A 14 0.46 -4.17 8.36
C HIS A 14 1.90 -4.51 7.95
N GLY A 15 2.79 -3.53 8.08
CA GLY A 15 4.20 -3.63 7.71
C GLY A 15 4.54 -2.87 6.42
N ARG A 16 5.82 -2.87 6.06
CA ARG A 16 6.28 -2.39 4.75
C ARG A 16 6.29 -3.54 3.76
N PRO A 17 5.95 -3.32 2.47
CA PRO A 17 6.02 -4.38 1.47
C PRO A 17 7.37 -5.10 1.40
N GLU A 18 8.50 -4.43 1.69
CA GLU A 18 9.83 -5.06 1.64
C GLU A 18 10.21 -5.86 2.89
N GLN A 19 9.53 -5.66 4.03
CA GLN A 19 9.92 -6.19 5.34
C GLN A 19 8.76 -6.77 6.16
N GLY A 20 7.57 -6.76 5.60
CA GLY A 20 6.33 -7.14 6.27
C GLY A 20 6.07 -8.63 6.22
N THR A 21 5.02 -9.05 6.94
CA THR A 21 4.48 -10.40 6.82
C THR A 21 3.48 -10.45 5.67
N TYR A 22 3.40 -11.61 5.02
CA TYR A 22 2.47 -11.88 3.91
C TYR A 22 1.37 -12.88 4.31
N ASP A 23 1.12 -13.01 5.61
CA ASP A 23 -0.02 -13.74 6.14
C ASP A 23 -1.19 -12.77 6.30
N HIS A 24 -2.22 -12.94 5.48
CA HIS A 24 -3.44 -12.14 5.48
C HIS A 24 -4.63 -12.91 6.08
N SER A 25 -4.42 -14.08 6.68
CA SER A 25 -5.48 -14.93 7.23
C SER A 25 -6.41 -14.15 8.16
N TYR A 26 -5.84 -13.37 9.07
CA TYR A 26 -6.58 -12.52 10.01
C TYR A 26 -7.45 -11.46 9.32
N LEU A 27 -7.01 -10.91 8.17
CA LEU A 27 -7.80 -9.94 7.39
C LEU A 27 -9.03 -10.60 6.77
N TYR A 28 -8.84 -11.77 6.15
CA TYR A 28 -9.92 -12.53 5.55
C TYR A 28 -10.90 -13.08 6.61
N GLU A 29 -10.39 -13.46 7.80
CA GLU A 29 -11.25 -13.83 8.93
C GLU A 29 -12.12 -12.66 9.41
N CYS A 30 -11.57 -11.44 9.47
CA CYS A 30 -12.34 -10.24 9.79
C CYS A 30 -13.45 -9.98 8.76
N ASP A 31 -13.14 -10.05 7.47
CA ASP A 31 -14.15 -9.87 6.42
C ASP A 31 -15.25 -10.93 6.47
N LYS A 32 -14.88 -12.21 6.63
CA LYS A 32 -15.84 -13.30 6.79
C LYS A 32 -16.74 -13.14 8.02
N ARG A 33 -16.19 -12.64 9.14
CA ARG A 33 -16.94 -12.42 10.38
C ARG A 33 -17.89 -11.22 10.28
N PHE A 34 -17.58 -10.24 9.43
CA PHE A 34 -18.38 -9.03 9.26
C PHE A 34 -18.61 -8.73 7.76
N PRO A 35 -19.43 -9.56 7.07
CA PRO A 35 -19.59 -9.46 5.63
C PRO A 35 -20.05 -8.07 5.18
N GLY A 36 -19.40 -7.54 4.16
CA GLY A 36 -19.71 -6.23 3.58
C GLY A 36 -19.24 -5.04 4.42
N LYS A 37 -18.60 -5.25 5.57
CA LYS A 37 -18.02 -4.15 6.37
C LYS A 37 -16.59 -3.82 5.99
N PHE A 38 -15.85 -4.78 5.44
CA PHE A 38 -14.44 -4.60 5.15
C PHE A 38 -14.12 -4.80 3.67
N ASN A 39 -13.10 -4.10 3.23
CA ASN A 39 -12.40 -4.36 1.97
C ASN A 39 -10.93 -4.61 2.31
N ILE A 40 -10.28 -5.54 1.61
CA ILE A 40 -8.93 -5.98 1.96
C ILE A 40 -7.91 -5.46 0.93
N ILE A 41 -6.83 -4.85 1.44
CA ILE A 41 -5.62 -4.53 0.68
C ILE A 41 -4.48 -5.41 1.19
N VAL A 42 -3.96 -6.26 0.31
CA VAL A 42 -2.90 -7.23 0.64
C VAL A 42 -1.51 -6.67 0.37
N MET A 43 -0.48 -7.41 0.77
CA MET A 43 0.91 -7.21 0.34
C MET A 43 1.39 -8.52 -0.26
N VAL A 44 2.23 -8.45 -1.29
CA VAL A 44 2.95 -9.61 -1.81
C VAL A 44 4.43 -9.28 -1.94
N ASP A 45 5.27 -10.29 -1.78
CA ASP A 45 6.72 -10.16 -1.91
C ASP A 45 7.11 -10.01 -3.38
N SER A 46 7.27 -8.79 -3.88
CA SER A 46 7.60 -8.54 -5.29
C SER A 46 8.97 -9.10 -5.71
N GLY A 47 9.84 -9.41 -4.74
CA GLY A 47 11.13 -10.04 -4.95
C GLY A 47 11.05 -11.53 -5.27
N LYS A 48 9.89 -12.17 -5.07
CA LYS A 48 9.69 -13.58 -5.40
C LYS A 48 9.14 -13.79 -6.81
N LYS A 49 9.57 -14.90 -7.42
CA LYS A 49 9.14 -15.32 -8.77
C LYS A 49 7.63 -15.57 -8.88
N ASP A 50 6.98 -15.94 -7.78
CA ASP A 50 5.56 -16.25 -7.71
C ASP A 50 4.68 -15.05 -7.26
N SER A 51 5.25 -13.85 -7.15
CA SER A 51 4.56 -12.65 -6.65
C SER A 51 3.30 -12.29 -7.43
N VAL A 52 3.37 -12.34 -8.76
CA VAL A 52 2.25 -12.08 -9.68
C VAL A 52 1.12 -13.10 -9.46
N ARG A 53 1.46 -14.39 -9.41
CA ARG A 53 0.48 -15.46 -9.16
C ARG A 53 -0.18 -15.30 -7.78
N LYS A 54 0.60 -14.98 -6.75
CA LYS A 54 0.05 -14.74 -5.40
C LYS A 54 -0.91 -13.56 -5.38
N LEU A 55 -0.62 -12.51 -6.14
CA LEU A 55 -1.52 -11.37 -6.27
C LEU A 55 -2.87 -11.80 -6.88
N GLU A 56 -2.85 -12.62 -7.92
CA GLU A 56 -4.06 -13.22 -8.52
C GLU A 56 -4.83 -14.07 -7.49
N GLU A 57 -4.15 -14.94 -6.75
CA GLU A 57 -4.77 -15.76 -5.70
C GLU A 57 -5.43 -14.90 -4.59
N HIS A 58 -4.87 -13.74 -4.26
CA HIS A 58 -5.48 -12.81 -3.31
C HIS A 58 -6.72 -12.11 -3.88
N ARG A 59 -6.70 -11.77 -5.17
CA ARG A 59 -7.87 -11.22 -5.87
C ARG A 59 -9.01 -12.23 -5.90
N GLU A 60 -8.74 -13.49 -6.19
CA GLU A 60 -9.74 -14.57 -6.16
C GLU A 60 -10.36 -14.76 -4.76
N LYS A 61 -9.59 -14.49 -3.70
CA LYS A 61 -10.05 -14.51 -2.31
C LYS A 61 -10.81 -13.25 -1.89
N GLY A 62 -11.03 -12.29 -2.80
CA GLY A 62 -11.80 -11.07 -2.54
C GLY A 62 -10.98 -9.85 -2.11
N ALA A 63 -9.65 -9.89 -2.18
CA ALA A 63 -8.86 -8.67 -2.01
C ALA A 63 -9.15 -7.69 -3.16
N VAL A 64 -9.30 -6.41 -2.82
CA VAL A 64 -9.65 -5.35 -3.78
C VAL A 64 -8.45 -4.51 -4.19
N GLY A 65 -7.33 -4.64 -3.48
CA GLY A 65 -6.13 -3.88 -3.76
C GLY A 65 -4.86 -4.51 -3.22
N VAL A 66 -3.74 -3.88 -3.56
CA VAL A 66 -2.40 -4.25 -3.12
C VAL A 66 -1.65 -3.03 -2.59
N ARG A 67 -0.88 -3.24 -1.51
CA ARG A 67 -0.01 -2.22 -0.95
C ARG A 67 1.39 -2.35 -1.51
N LEU A 68 1.86 -1.29 -2.16
CA LEU A 68 3.17 -1.21 -2.81
C LEU A 68 3.91 0.04 -2.33
N THR A 69 5.19 0.16 -2.68
CA THR A 69 6.00 1.38 -2.47
C THR A 69 6.37 2.01 -3.80
N THR A 70 6.70 3.30 -3.81
CA THR A 70 7.18 4.01 -5.02
C THR A 70 8.36 3.30 -5.71
N THR A 71 9.16 2.57 -4.93
CA THR A 71 10.33 1.80 -5.38
C THR A 71 10.06 0.33 -5.65
N THR A 72 8.83 -0.17 -5.44
CA THR A 72 8.52 -1.58 -5.65
C THR A 72 8.73 -1.95 -7.11
N ARG A 73 9.50 -3.02 -7.33
CA ARG A 73 9.73 -3.63 -8.64
C ARG A 73 9.66 -5.15 -8.53
N SER A 74 9.22 -5.79 -9.61
CA SER A 74 9.24 -7.25 -9.73
C SER A 74 10.64 -7.76 -10.02
N LEU A 75 10.88 -9.04 -9.68
CA LEU A 75 12.04 -9.79 -10.13
C LEU A 75 11.91 -10.12 -11.63
N GLY A 76 13.03 -10.06 -12.37
CA GLY A 76 13.09 -10.41 -13.79
C GLY A 76 13.17 -9.19 -14.72
N PRO A 77 13.04 -9.41 -16.04
CA PRO A 77 13.23 -8.36 -17.04
C PRO A 77 12.11 -7.30 -17.01
N ASP A 78 10.86 -7.73 -16.79
CA ASP A 78 9.74 -6.82 -16.60
C ASP A 78 9.68 -6.34 -15.14
N ARG A 79 10.32 -5.20 -14.88
CA ARG A 79 10.39 -4.60 -13.54
C ARG A 79 9.03 -4.10 -13.04
N PHE A 80 8.03 -3.95 -13.92
CA PHE A 80 6.67 -3.51 -13.58
C PHE A 80 5.64 -4.64 -13.55
N ALA A 81 6.04 -5.91 -13.66
CA ALA A 81 5.10 -7.03 -13.75
C ALA A 81 4.01 -7.04 -12.66
N ILE A 82 4.35 -6.71 -11.41
CA ILE A 82 3.37 -6.66 -10.30
C ILE A 82 2.37 -5.51 -10.45
N TRP A 83 2.82 -4.35 -10.93
CA TRP A 83 1.98 -3.17 -11.17
C TRP A 83 1.03 -3.41 -12.33
N ARG A 84 1.56 -4.00 -13.41
CA ARG A 84 0.77 -4.40 -14.57
C ARG A 84 -0.27 -5.43 -14.23
N LYS A 85 0.10 -6.44 -13.42
CA LYS A 85 -0.88 -7.41 -12.96
C LYS A 85 -1.97 -6.75 -12.13
N ALA A 86 -1.63 -5.86 -11.20
CA ALA A 86 -2.62 -5.12 -10.41
C ALA A 86 -3.58 -4.31 -11.31
N ALA A 87 -3.06 -3.66 -12.35
CA ALA A 87 -3.88 -2.94 -13.33
C ALA A 87 -4.77 -3.89 -14.15
N GLU A 88 -4.24 -5.02 -14.64
CA GLU A 88 -4.97 -6.02 -15.43
C GLU A 88 -6.16 -6.63 -14.68
N ILE A 89 -6.01 -6.84 -13.38
CA ILE A 89 -7.05 -7.43 -12.53
C ILE A 89 -7.86 -6.37 -11.80
N ASP A 90 -7.79 -5.10 -12.19
CA ASP A 90 -8.54 -3.98 -11.59
C ASP A 90 -8.38 -3.89 -10.06
N MET A 91 -7.14 -4.00 -9.56
CA MET A 91 -6.81 -3.75 -8.16
C MET A 91 -6.36 -2.31 -7.94
N VAL A 92 -6.85 -1.70 -6.86
CA VAL A 92 -6.35 -0.40 -6.41
C VAL A 92 -4.96 -0.56 -5.76
N VAL A 93 -4.06 0.39 -6.00
CA VAL A 93 -2.76 0.41 -5.32
C VAL A 93 -2.81 1.38 -4.14
N SER A 94 -2.61 0.87 -2.93
CA SER A 94 -2.27 1.69 -1.77
C SER A 94 -0.76 1.87 -1.73
N CYS A 95 -0.27 3.08 -1.97
CA CYS A 95 1.15 3.33 -2.19
C CYS A 95 1.78 4.04 -0.99
N MET A 96 2.78 3.39 -0.40
CA MET A 96 3.66 4.01 0.59
C MET A 96 4.82 4.73 -0.10
N GLY A 97 5.24 5.85 0.46
CA GLY A 97 6.42 6.56 0.01
C GLY A 97 6.68 7.81 0.82
N THR A 98 7.72 8.53 0.43
CA THR A 98 8.01 9.89 0.91
C THR A 98 7.70 10.90 -0.19
N VAL A 99 7.62 12.18 0.15
CA VAL A 99 7.45 13.26 -0.82
C VAL A 99 8.46 13.14 -1.96
N GLU A 100 9.74 12.90 -1.65
CA GLU A 100 10.81 12.74 -2.65
C GLU A 100 10.60 11.50 -3.53
N GLY A 101 10.11 10.42 -2.95
CA GLY A 101 9.80 9.20 -3.70
C GLY A 101 8.67 9.41 -4.71
N PHE A 102 7.60 10.09 -4.29
CA PHE A 102 6.47 10.42 -5.17
C PHE A 102 6.79 11.50 -6.21
N SER A 103 7.73 12.41 -5.92
CA SER A 103 8.19 13.43 -6.86
C SER A 103 9.33 12.98 -7.77
N SER A 104 9.73 11.70 -7.71
CA SER A 104 10.85 11.18 -8.50
C SER A 104 10.46 10.89 -9.95
N ASP A 105 11.40 11.06 -10.88
CA ASP A 105 11.23 10.69 -12.28
C ASP A 105 10.84 9.21 -12.46
N GLN A 106 11.38 8.33 -11.60
CA GLN A 106 11.06 6.91 -11.61
C GLN A 106 9.61 6.61 -11.27
N PHE A 107 9.00 7.42 -10.40
CA PHE A 107 7.58 7.29 -10.08
C PHE A 107 6.72 7.96 -11.16
N ALA A 108 7.16 9.08 -11.72
CA ALA A 108 6.48 9.71 -12.86
C ALA A 108 6.42 8.78 -14.09
N GLU A 109 7.49 8.05 -14.39
CA GLU A 109 7.51 7.02 -15.44
C GLU A 109 6.48 5.92 -15.15
N LEU A 110 6.41 5.44 -13.92
CA LEU A 110 5.45 4.43 -13.49
C LEU A 110 3.99 4.89 -13.67
N VAL A 111 3.67 6.11 -13.22
CA VAL A 111 2.32 6.67 -13.39
C VAL A 111 1.97 6.88 -14.87
N SER A 112 2.97 7.21 -15.69
CA SER A 112 2.80 7.36 -17.15
C SER A 112 2.52 6.04 -17.86
N GLU A 113 3.12 4.94 -17.40
CA GLU A 113 2.86 3.57 -17.90
C GLU A 113 1.45 3.09 -17.54
N PHE A 114 0.92 3.48 -16.38
CA PHE A 114 -0.38 3.03 -15.86
C PHE A 114 -1.36 4.19 -15.58
N PRO A 115 -1.73 5.00 -16.58
CA PRO A 115 -2.42 6.28 -16.37
C PRO A 115 -3.86 6.15 -15.85
N LYS A 116 -4.44 4.95 -15.90
CA LYS A 116 -5.81 4.65 -15.43
C LYS A 116 -5.85 3.94 -14.09
N MET A 117 -4.71 3.47 -13.58
CA MET A 117 -4.67 2.71 -12.34
C MET A 117 -4.85 3.65 -11.14
N PRO A 118 -5.82 3.40 -10.25
CA PRO A 118 -5.97 4.20 -9.04
C PRO A 118 -4.79 3.94 -8.09
N ILE A 119 -4.03 5.00 -7.78
CA ILE A 119 -2.95 4.96 -6.81
C ILE A 119 -3.30 5.89 -5.65
N ILE A 120 -3.50 5.33 -4.46
CA ILE A 120 -3.77 6.06 -3.22
C ILE A 120 -2.45 6.35 -2.53
N ILE A 121 -2.10 7.62 -2.38
CA ILE A 121 -0.91 8.03 -1.63
C ILE A 121 -1.19 7.87 -0.13
N GLU A 122 -0.49 6.96 0.53
CA GLU A 122 -0.63 6.75 1.96
C GLU A 122 -0.02 7.91 2.76
N HIS A 123 -0.71 8.29 3.84
CA HIS A 123 -0.24 9.29 4.81
C HIS A 123 0.23 10.61 4.18
N LEU A 124 -0.35 11.01 3.03
CA LEU A 124 0.06 12.19 2.26
C LEU A 124 1.58 12.22 2.01
N ALA A 125 2.18 11.05 1.74
CA ALA A 125 3.62 10.89 1.52
C ALA A 125 4.50 11.31 2.72
N GLY A 126 3.93 11.43 3.92
CA GLY A 126 4.62 11.99 5.09
C GLY A 126 4.88 13.50 4.97
N GLY A 127 4.20 14.20 4.04
CA GLY A 127 4.41 15.61 3.72
C GLY A 127 3.84 16.62 4.72
N GLY A 128 3.51 16.20 5.94
CA GLY A 128 3.12 17.10 7.03
C GLY A 128 4.30 17.37 7.97
N GLU A 129 4.50 18.63 8.37
CA GLU A 129 5.35 18.93 9.52
C GLU A 129 4.92 18.07 10.71
N GLU A 130 5.88 17.52 11.45
CA GLU A 130 5.69 16.64 12.63
C GLU A 130 5.10 15.23 12.37
N SER A 131 4.77 14.83 11.14
CA SER A 131 4.23 13.49 10.82
C SER A 131 5.31 12.43 10.52
N ALA A 132 6.21 12.19 11.46
CA ALA A 132 7.29 11.21 11.30
C ALA A 132 6.81 9.75 11.49
N PHE A 133 6.50 9.02 10.39
CA PHE A 133 6.53 7.55 10.40
C PHE A 133 6.75 6.93 8.99
N PRO A 134 7.68 5.96 8.80
CA PRO A 134 8.89 5.63 9.57
C PRO A 134 10.19 6.04 8.85
N ARG A 135 11.15 6.58 9.63
CA ARG A 135 12.47 7.15 9.28
C ARG A 135 12.39 8.51 8.57
N ASN A 136 12.78 9.58 9.25
CA ASN A 136 13.71 10.63 8.77
C ASN A 136 13.85 11.78 9.81
N GLY A 137 15.10 12.09 10.22
CA GLY A 137 15.49 13.38 10.83
C GLY A 137 15.34 13.56 12.35
N LYS A 138 16.20 14.41 12.94
CA LYS A 138 16.03 14.92 14.32
C LYS A 138 14.85 15.89 14.35
N ALA A 139 13.90 15.65 15.25
CA ALA A 139 12.83 16.60 15.54
C ALA A 139 13.41 17.95 16.01
N SER A 140 12.78 19.06 15.64
CA SER A 140 12.98 20.34 16.32
C SER A 140 12.40 20.28 17.74
N ALA A 141 12.93 21.11 18.65
CA ALA A 141 12.48 21.10 20.04
C ALA A 141 11.01 21.55 20.13
N ALA A 142 10.19 20.79 20.87
CA ALA A 142 8.78 21.08 21.07
C ALA A 142 8.58 22.52 21.60
N PRO A 143 7.61 23.30 21.07
CA PRO A 143 7.40 24.70 21.45
C PRO A 143 6.95 24.87 22.91
N TYR A 144 6.51 23.80 23.57
CA TYR A 144 6.11 23.80 24.98
C TYR A 144 7.28 23.60 25.96
N SER A 145 8.51 23.50 25.47
CA SER A 145 9.70 23.47 26.35
C SER A 145 10.02 24.80 27.04
N LYS A 146 9.16 25.82 26.88
CA LYS A 146 9.29 27.15 27.51
C LYS A 146 8.07 27.58 28.34
N PHE A 147 7.16 26.67 28.67
CA PHE A 147 6.09 26.92 29.64
C PHE A 147 6.10 25.86 30.73
#